data_AF-A0A6F8Y8U4-F1
#
_entry.id   AF-A0A6F8Y8U4-F1
#
_cell.length_a   1.000
_cell.length_b   1.000
_cell.length_c   1.000
_cell.angle_alpha   90.00
_cell.angle_beta   90.00
_cell.angle_gamma   90.00
#
_symmetry.space_group_name_H-M   'P 1'
#
loop_
_entity.id
_entity.type
_entity.pdbx_description
1 polymer ?
#
loop_
_entity_poly.entity_id
_entity_poly.type
_entity_poly.pdbx_seq_one_letter_code
_entity_poly.pdbx_strand_id
1 'polypeptide(L)'
;MGQVVVDQDGWVLYRFDKDTANPPASNCEGKCEQVWPPAYTDDGKPELSGVDEDKVGVITRADGTKQLTIGNWAVYRYIGDKKPGQWKGQGVGGTWFVVTPAGQRNVTCLPTGTPKAVEPPSDDAAAGGDDKGDAGTGDSGATATESPPTRTDPAAGHSP
;
A
#
# COMPACT_ATOMS: atom_id res chain seq x y z
N MET A 1 1.49 -1.51 28.80
CA MET A 1 2.07 -1.77 27.47
C MET A 1 3.57 -1.79 27.64
N GLY A 2 4.23 -2.87 27.24
CA GLY A 2 5.69 -2.93 27.23
C GLY A 2 6.28 -1.95 26.22
N GLN A 3 7.56 -2.13 25.91
CA GLN A 3 8.28 -1.32 24.94
C GLN A 3 7.69 -1.50 23.53
N VAL A 4 7.39 -0.39 22.86
CA VAL A 4 6.88 -0.34 21.49
C VAL A 4 7.89 0.38 20.61
N VAL A 5 8.00 -0.03 19.35
CA VAL A 5 8.83 0.67 18.37
C VAL A 5 7.93 1.60 17.54
N VAL A 6 8.39 2.84 17.39
CA VAL A 6 7.75 3.83 16.53
C VAL A 6 8.76 4.39 15.54
N ASP A 7 8.28 4.86 14.40
CA ASP A 7 9.11 5.57 13.44
C ASP A 7 9.25 7.07 13.75
N GLN A 8 9.96 7.80 12.89
CA GLN A 8 10.21 9.24 13.03
C GLN A 8 8.94 10.11 13.13
N ASP A 9 7.82 9.63 12.58
CA ASP A 9 6.53 10.34 12.61
C ASP A 9 5.68 9.92 13.83
N GLY A 10 6.19 9.00 14.66
CA GLY A 10 5.51 8.47 15.84
C GLY A 10 4.46 7.40 15.54
N TRP A 11 4.46 6.80 14.34
CA TRP A 11 3.57 5.67 14.05
C TRP A 11 4.11 4.39 14.65
N VAL A 12 3.21 3.60 15.24
CA VAL A 12 3.54 2.29 15.80
C VAL A 12 3.79 1.31 14.68
N LEU A 13 4.90 0.56 14.80
CA LEU A 13 5.28 -0.45 13.82
C LEU A 13 4.76 -1.85 14.19
N TYR A 14 4.44 -2.59 13.14
CA TYR A 14 3.86 -3.93 13.21
C TYR A 14 4.71 -4.95 12.49
N ARG A 15 4.61 -6.21 12.92
CA ARG A 15 5.10 -7.38 12.19
C ARG A 15 3.95 -8.28 11.78
N PHE A 16 4.18 -9.06 10.73
CA PHE A 16 3.25 -10.04 10.22
C PHE A 16 3.70 -11.47 10.54
N ASP A 17 2.82 -12.28 11.12
CA ASP A 17 3.14 -13.69 11.48
C ASP A 17 3.41 -14.59 10.28
N LYS A 18 3.00 -14.18 9.08
CA LYS A 18 3.27 -14.94 7.84
C LYS A 18 4.57 -14.54 7.16
N ASP A 19 5.30 -13.56 7.67
CA ASP A 19 6.64 -13.22 7.15
C ASP A 19 7.69 -14.24 7.61
N THR A 20 8.87 -14.19 7.01
CA THR A 20 10.02 -14.99 7.43
C THR A 20 11.13 -14.10 7.94
N ALA A 21 11.86 -14.55 8.97
CA ALA A 21 13.02 -13.83 9.50
C ALA A 21 14.37 -14.43 9.06
N ASN A 22 14.37 -15.65 8.51
CA ASN A 22 15.57 -16.29 8.02
C ASN A 22 15.27 -17.22 6.81
N PRO A 23 15.52 -16.77 5.57
CA PRO A 23 15.92 -15.40 5.21
C PRO A 23 14.80 -14.38 5.54
N PRO A 24 15.16 -13.12 5.85
CA PRO A 24 14.18 -12.08 6.09
C PRO A 24 13.40 -11.78 4.80
N ALA A 25 12.07 -11.91 4.83
CA ALA A 25 11.21 -11.64 3.68
C ALA A 25 9.81 -11.19 4.11
N SER A 26 9.22 -10.33 3.30
CA SER A 26 7.81 -9.95 3.38
C SER A 26 6.96 -10.85 2.49
N ASN A 27 5.83 -11.31 3.01
CA ASN A 27 4.79 -12.02 2.27
C ASN A 27 3.51 -11.18 2.11
N CYS A 28 3.56 -9.88 2.45
CA CYS A 28 2.42 -8.97 2.37
C CYS A 28 2.51 -8.12 1.11
N GLU A 29 1.77 -8.50 0.07
CA GLU A 29 1.76 -7.84 -1.25
C GLU A 29 0.32 -7.54 -1.73
N GLY A 30 0.16 -6.64 -2.70
CA GLY A 30 -1.12 -6.29 -3.31
C GLY A 30 -2.12 -5.68 -2.31
N LYS A 31 -3.27 -6.31 -2.09
CA LYS A 31 -4.27 -5.78 -1.13
C LYS A 31 -3.77 -5.77 0.31
N CYS A 32 -2.77 -6.60 0.64
CA CYS A 32 -2.21 -6.64 1.97
C CYS A 32 -1.48 -5.33 2.31
N GLU A 33 -0.56 -4.89 1.44
CA GLU A 33 0.22 -3.66 1.61
C GLU A 33 -0.64 -2.39 1.54
N GLN A 34 -1.79 -2.43 0.86
CA GLN A 34 -2.75 -1.33 0.91
C GLN A 34 -3.33 -1.09 2.32
N VAL A 35 -3.51 -2.15 3.11
CA VAL A 35 -3.99 -2.07 4.50
C VAL A 35 -2.83 -1.98 5.49
N TRP A 36 -1.71 -2.61 5.14
CA TRP A 36 -0.49 -2.71 5.92
C TRP A 36 0.70 -2.17 5.13
N PRO A 37 0.80 -0.84 4.94
CA PRO A 37 1.89 -0.26 4.17
C PRO A 37 3.24 -0.67 4.74
N PRO A 38 4.15 -1.22 3.92
CA PRO A 38 5.53 -1.44 4.33
C PRO A 38 6.13 -0.16 4.90
N ALA A 39 6.91 -0.28 5.97
CA ALA A 39 7.74 0.83 6.42
C ALA A 39 8.93 0.94 5.47
N TYR A 40 8.76 1.74 4.41
CA TYR A 40 9.79 1.97 3.41
C TYR A 40 10.96 2.76 3.99
N THR A 41 12.15 2.54 3.43
CA THR A 41 13.33 3.35 3.71
C THR A 41 14.09 3.61 2.43
N ASP A 42 14.68 4.79 2.33
CA ASP A 42 15.66 5.09 1.30
C ASP A 42 17.05 4.64 1.75
N ASP A 43 18.09 4.97 0.98
CA ASP A 43 19.51 4.67 1.27
C ASP A 43 20.05 5.33 2.55
N GLY A 44 19.22 6.09 3.27
CA GLY A 44 19.54 6.69 4.55
C GLY A 44 19.44 5.72 5.73
N LYS A 45 19.96 6.14 6.88
CA LYS A 45 19.81 5.38 8.13
C LYS A 45 18.41 5.69 8.70
N PRO A 46 17.51 4.71 8.81
CA PRO A 46 16.16 4.92 9.32
C PRO A 46 16.19 5.29 10.80
N GLU A 47 15.50 6.37 11.19
CA GLU A 47 15.38 6.79 12.58
C GLU A 47 14.14 6.14 13.21
N LEU A 48 14.38 5.08 13.98
CA LEU A 48 13.36 4.41 14.76
C LEU A 48 13.56 4.69 16.25
N SER A 49 12.47 4.95 16.97
CA SER A 49 12.48 5.14 18.42
C SER A 49 12.03 3.88 19.14
N GLY A 50 12.70 3.56 20.25
CA GLY A 50 12.37 2.41 21.08
C GLY A 50 13.03 1.10 20.64
N VAL A 51 13.99 1.13 19.72
CA VAL A 51 14.77 -0.01 19.24
C VAL A 51 16.26 0.36 19.14
N ASP A 52 17.13 -0.61 19.39
CA ASP A 52 18.57 -0.43 19.19
C ASP A 52 18.91 -0.49 17.69
N GLU A 53 19.82 0.38 17.23
CA GLU A 53 20.18 0.48 15.81
C GLU A 53 20.74 -0.85 15.23
N ASP A 54 21.33 -1.71 16.06
CA ASP A 54 21.86 -3.01 15.64
C ASP A 54 20.77 -4.04 15.32
N LYS A 55 19.53 -3.80 15.77
CA LYS A 55 18.36 -4.62 15.44
C LYS A 55 17.65 -4.14 14.19
N VAL A 56 17.92 -2.92 13.74
CA VAL A 56 17.31 -2.36 12.55
C VAL A 56 18.10 -2.81 11.33
N GLY A 57 17.39 -3.41 10.37
CA GLY A 57 17.94 -3.84 9.10
C GLY A 57 17.05 -3.42 7.95
N VAL A 58 17.45 -3.78 6.73
CA VAL A 58 16.70 -3.48 5.50
C VAL A 58 16.66 -4.73 4.64
N ILE A 59 15.49 -5.00 4.04
CA ILE A 59 15.34 -5.98 2.96
C ILE A 59 14.95 -5.29 1.67
N THR A 60 15.36 -5.88 0.55
CA THR A 60 14.84 -5.52 -0.76
C THR A 60 13.66 -6.43 -1.07
N ARG A 61 12.50 -5.84 -1.32
CA ARG A 61 11.27 -6.54 -1.71
C ARG A 61 11.36 -6.97 -3.18
N ALA A 62 10.43 -7.84 -3.60
CA ALA A 62 10.39 -8.34 -4.98
C ALA A 62 10.14 -7.24 -6.02
N ASP A 63 9.47 -6.15 -5.63
CA ASP A 63 9.23 -4.96 -6.45
C ASP A 63 10.45 -4.02 -6.57
N GLY A 64 11.57 -4.34 -5.90
CA GLY A 64 12.79 -3.54 -5.88
C GLY A 64 12.82 -2.44 -4.82
N THR A 65 11.72 -2.22 -4.10
CA THR A 65 11.66 -1.25 -2.99
C THR A 65 12.37 -1.79 -1.76
N LYS A 66 12.84 -0.88 -0.90
CA LYS A 66 13.51 -1.20 0.35
C LYS A 66 12.56 -1.05 1.51
N GLN A 67 12.51 -2.07 2.37
CA GLN A 67 11.65 -2.10 3.55
C GLN A 67 12.49 -2.35 4.80
N LEU A 68 12.10 -1.67 5.87
CA LEU A 68 12.68 -1.85 7.18
C LEU A 68 12.39 -3.21 7.78
N THR A 69 13.36 -3.69 8.55
CA THR A 69 13.22 -4.86 9.41
C THR A 69 13.69 -4.54 10.82
N ILE A 70 13.10 -5.23 11.79
CA ILE A 70 13.56 -5.21 13.19
C ILE A 70 13.76 -6.66 13.62
N GLY A 71 14.96 -6.99 14.10
CA GLY A 71 15.31 -8.37 14.47
C GLY A 71 15.04 -9.35 13.33
N ASN A 72 15.35 -8.94 12.10
CA ASN A 72 15.11 -9.65 10.85
C ASN A 72 13.62 -9.83 10.44
N TRP A 73 12.66 -9.22 11.13
CA TRP A 73 11.26 -9.23 10.72
C TRP A 73 10.90 -7.97 9.94
N ALA A 74 10.28 -8.12 8.77
CA ALA A 74 9.74 -7.00 8.02
C ALA A 74 8.68 -6.25 8.83
N VAL A 75 8.75 -4.92 8.81
CA VAL A 75 7.85 -4.06 9.59
C VAL A 75 6.95 -3.17 8.72
N TYR A 76 5.76 -2.90 9.24
CA TYR A 76 4.67 -2.24 8.53
C TYR A 76 3.98 -1.20 9.42
N ARG A 77 3.31 -0.24 8.77
CA ARG A 77 2.32 0.63 9.38
C ARG A 77 0.92 0.04 9.17
N TYR A 78 -0.08 0.57 9.88
CA TYR A 78 -1.47 0.16 9.71
C TYR A 78 -2.35 1.36 9.35
N ILE A 79 -3.08 1.29 8.23
CA ILE A 79 -3.93 2.42 7.78
C ILE A 79 -5.12 2.70 8.72
N GLY A 80 -5.49 1.73 9.58
CA GLY A 80 -6.54 1.90 10.57
C GLY A 80 -6.12 2.79 11.74
N ASP A 81 -4.81 2.99 11.93
CA ASP A 81 -4.29 4.01 12.82
C ASP A 81 -4.41 5.37 12.15
N LYS A 82 -5.09 6.31 12.83
CA LYS A 82 -5.38 7.64 12.30
C LYS A 82 -4.56 8.74 12.97
N LYS A 83 -3.81 8.40 14.02
CA LYS A 83 -2.95 9.31 14.78
C LYS A 83 -1.70 8.56 15.26
N PRO A 84 -0.55 9.25 15.37
CA PRO A 84 0.65 8.71 16.02
C PRO A 84 0.34 8.13 17.40
N GLY A 85 1.04 7.06 17.77
CA GLY A 85 0.84 6.32 19.01
C GLY A 85 -0.44 5.46 19.08
N GLN A 86 -1.30 5.47 18.06
CA GLN A 86 -2.38 4.48 17.95
C GLN A 86 -1.80 3.12 17.57
N TRP A 87 -2.39 2.06 18.14
CA TRP A 87 -1.97 0.69 17.93
C TRP A 87 -3.16 -0.23 17.61
N LYS A 88 -4.15 0.26 16.84
CA LYS A 88 -5.39 -0.47 16.51
C LYS A 88 -5.17 -1.69 15.62
N GLY A 89 -4.00 -1.81 15.00
CA GLY A 89 -3.60 -2.99 14.24
C GLY A 89 -3.31 -4.22 15.10
N GLN A 90 -3.20 -4.06 16.43
CA GLN A 90 -2.80 -5.15 17.30
C GLN A 90 -3.80 -6.31 17.28
N GLY A 91 -3.30 -7.51 17.01
CA GLY A 91 -4.10 -8.73 16.96
C GLY A 91 -5.02 -8.82 15.74
N VAL A 92 -4.93 -7.88 14.78
CA VAL A 92 -5.78 -7.92 13.59
C VAL A 92 -5.57 -9.23 12.84
N GLY A 93 -6.66 -9.92 12.52
CA GLY A 93 -6.65 -11.20 11.83
C GLY A 93 -5.85 -12.30 12.55
N GLY A 94 -5.54 -12.11 13.84
CA GLY A 94 -4.73 -13.02 14.65
C GLY A 94 -3.28 -13.18 14.18
N THR A 95 -2.83 -12.31 13.27
CA THR A 95 -1.53 -12.45 12.57
C THR A 95 -0.72 -11.16 12.57
N TRP A 96 -1.31 -10.03 12.97
CA TRP A 96 -0.63 -8.75 13.04
C TRP A 96 -0.39 -8.34 14.47
N PHE A 97 0.86 -7.98 14.79
CA PHE A 97 1.25 -7.63 16.15
C PHE A 97 2.21 -6.46 16.13
N VAL A 98 2.07 -5.56 17.10
CA VAL A 98 3.06 -4.52 17.40
C VAL A 98 4.40 -5.21 17.60
N VAL A 99 5.42 -4.70 16.92
CA VAL A 99 6.76 -5.26 16.96
C VAL A 99 7.44 -4.85 18.27
N THR A 100 8.11 -5.80 18.92
CA THR A 100 8.98 -5.48 20.06
C THR A 100 10.32 -4.94 19.56
N PRO A 101 11.14 -4.33 20.42
CA PRO A 101 12.49 -3.90 20.05
C PRO A 101 13.38 -5.04 19.53
N ALA A 102 13.05 -6.28 19.89
CA ALA A 102 13.75 -7.48 19.43
C ALA A 102 13.17 -8.10 18.13
N GLY A 103 12.19 -7.46 17.48
CA GLY A 103 11.54 -7.98 16.27
C GLY A 103 10.44 -9.01 16.54
N GLN A 104 10.16 -9.32 17.80
CA GLN A 104 9.18 -10.33 18.17
C GLN A 104 7.77 -9.74 18.23
N ARG A 105 6.75 -10.60 18.29
CA ARG A 105 5.36 -10.14 18.50
C ARG A 105 5.16 -9.68 19.93
N ASN A 106 4.56 -8.51 20.13
CA ASN A 106 4.18 -8.04 21.45
C ASN A 106 2.89 -8.73 21.92
N VAL A 107 3.00 -9.63 22.91
CA VAL A 107 1.86 -10.37 23.49
C VAL A 107 1.43 -9.86 24.87
N THR A 108 2.04 -8.78 25.34
CA THR A 108 1.79 -8.25 26.69
C THR A 108 0.45 -7.51 26.80
N CYS A 109 -0.04 -6.94 25.70
CA CYS A 109 -1.30 -6.20 25.66
C CYS A 109 -2.12 -6.60 24.42
N LEU A 110 -2.70 -7.80 24.45
CA LEU A 110 -3.62 -8.25 23.41
C LEU A 110 -5.02 -7.67 23.65
N PRO A 111 -5.71 -7.20 22.61
CA PRO A 111 -7.12 -6.85 22.73
C PRO A 111 -7.96 -8.10 23.05
N THR A 112 -9.12 -7.88 23.66
CA THR A 112 -10.10 -8.96 23.83
C THR A 112 -10.71 -9.29 22.46
N GLY A 113 -10.52 -10.53 22.01
CA GLY A 113 -10.97 -11.00 20.69
C GLY A 113 -9.96 -10.78 19.57
N THR A 114 -10.37 -11.04 18.33
CA THR A 114 -9.54 -10.88 17.13
C THR A 114 -10.10 -9.74 16.28
N PRO A 115 -9.51 -8.54 16.35
CA PRO A 115 -9.92 -7.44 15.51
C PRO A 115 -9.85 -7.81 14.03
N LYS A 116 -10.80 -7.30 13.24
CA LYS A 116 -10.76 -7.41 11.78
C LYS A 116 -9.99 -6.21 11.21
N ALA A 117 -9.26 -6.46 10.14
CA ALA A 117 -8.60 -5.39 9.39
C ALA A 117 -9.64 -4.44 8.80
N VAL A 118 -9.32 -3.16 8.70
CA VAL A 118 -10.12 -2.23 7.91
C VAL A 118 -10.12 -2.66 6.44
N GLU A 119 -11.19 -2.30 5.73
CA GLU A 119 -11.30 -2.59 4.30
C GLU A 119 -10.20 -1.83 3.54
N PRO A 120 -9.50 -2.47 2.58
CA PRO A 120 -8.55 -1.76 1.73
C PRO A 120 -9.23 -0.58 1.03
N PRO A 121 -8.51 0.53 0.81
CA PRO A 121 -9.05 1.63 0.00
C PRO A 121 -9.46 1.10 -1.38
N SER A 122 -10.68 1.43 -1.82
CA SER A 122 -11.18 1.03 -3.14
C SER A 122 -10.34 1.69 -4.25
N ASP A 123 -10.12 0.95 -5.35
CA ASP A 123 -9.27 1.35 -6.47
C ASP A 123 -9.73 2.67 -7.17
N ASP A 124 -10.96 3.12 -6.93
CA ASP A 124 -11.52 4.37 -7.46
C ASP A 124 -10.85 5.65 -6.91
N ALA A 125 -10.07 5.56 -5.82
CA ALA A 125 -9.41 6.72 -5.22
C ALA A 125 -7.98 6.99 -5.77
N ALA A 126 -7.40 6.05 -6.54
CA ALA A 126 -6.03 6.17 -7.05
C ALA A 126 -5.91 6.95 -8.38
N ALA A 127 -7.03 7.33 -9.00
CA ALA A 127 -7.06 8.12 -10.22
C ALA A 127 -7.61 9.54 -9.94
N GLY A 128 -6.81 10.37 -9.27
CA GLY A 128 -7.18 11.75 -8.96
C GLY A 128 -6.02 12.71 -9.19
N GLY A 129 -5.79 13.09 -10.45
CA GLY A 129 -4.89 14.19 -10.79
C GLY A 129 -4.51 14.24 -12.25
N ASP A 130 -5.34 14.88 -13.08
CA ASP A 130 -4.89 15.83 -14.11
C ASP A 130 -6.08 16.70 -14.52
N ASP A 131 -6.21 17.81 -13.78
CA ASP A 131 -6.98 18.97 -14.18
C ASP A 131 -6.30 19.63 -15.39
N LYS A 132 -7.03 19.79 -16.48
CA LYS A 132 -6.67 20.74 -17.53
C LYS A 132 -7.91 21.52 -17.93
N GLY A 133 -8.21 22.55 -17.15
CA GLY A 133 -8.99 23.68 -17.65
C GLY A 133 -8.16 24.49 -18.66
N ASP A 134 -8.73 24.81 -19.81
CA ASP A 134 -8.83 26.18 -20.30
C ASP A 134 -9.87 26.31 -21.43
N ALA A 135 -10.45 27.49 -21.51
CA ALA A 135 -11.74 27.86 -22.06
C ALA A 135 -11.80 28.12 -23.58
N GLY A 136 -12.99 27.87 -24.14
CA GLY A 136 -13.78 28.87 -24.87
C GLY A 136 -13.44 29.22 -26.33
N THR A 137 -14.42 29.00 -27.24
CA THR A 137 -15.07 29.99 -28.13
C THR A 137 -16.00 29.22 -29.10
N GLY A 138 -17.33 29.40 -29.03
CA GLY A 138 -18.14 30.14 -30.04
C GLY A 138 -18.52 29.26 -31.25
N ASP A 139 -19.70 28.65 -31.27
CA ASP A 139 -20.99 29.16 -31.81
C ASP A 139 -21.32 28.67 -33.24
N SER A 140 -22.63 28.50 -33.47
CA SER A 140 -23.37 28.39 -34.74
C SER A 140 -23.67 27.03 -35.37
N GLY A 141 -24.98 26.72 -35.38
CA GLY A 141 -25.73 26.21 -36.55
C GLY A 141 -25.79 24.68 -36.72
N ALA A 142 -26.88 24.02 -36.33
CA ALA A 142 -28.12 23.85 -37.10
C ALA A 142 -28.10 22.75 -38.18
N THR A 143 -28.99 21.78 -37.98
CA THR A 143 -29.81 21.02 -38.96
C THR A 143 -29.27 19.80 -39.72
N ALA A 144 -30.22 18.87 -39.89
CA ALA A 144 -30.36 17.77 -40.87
C ALA A 144 -29.55 16.49 -40.57
N THR A 145 -30.18 15.37 -40.19
CA THR A 145 -31.10 14.50 -40.96
C THR A 145 -30.36 13.67 -42.02
N GLU A 146 -30.62 12.37 -41.96
CA GLU A 146 -30.45 11.33 -42.99
C GLU A 146 -29.22 10.44 -42.92
N SER A 147 -29.49 9.21 -42.47
CA SER A 147 -28.78 7.99 -42.85
C SER A 147 -28.74 7.83 -44.38
N PRO A 148 -27.62 7.36 -44.94
CA PRO A 148 -27.64 6.63 -46.19
C PRO A 148 -27.39 5.13 -45.94
N PRO A 149 -28.23 4.23 -46.48
CA PRO A 149 -27.85 2.84 -46.61
C PRO A 149 -27.26 2.54 -48.00
N THR A 150 -26.41 1.51 -48.01
CA THR A 150 -26.00 0.63 -49.13
C THR A 150 -25.14 1.21 -50.25
N ARG A 151 -23.98 0.57 -50.49
CA ARG A 151 -23.85 -0.30 -51.67
C ARG A 151 -22.64 -1.24 -51.56
N THR A 152 -22.94 -2.52 -51.72
CA THR A 152 -22.02 -3.65 -51.90
C THR A 152 -21.41 -3.64 -53.32
N ASP A 153 -20.12 -4.01 -53.39
CA ASP A 153 -19.27 -4.52 -54.50
C ASP A 153 -19.96 -5.43 -55.56
N PRO A 154 -19.24 -5.99 -56.57
CA PRO A 154 -18.06 -5.54 -57.36
C PRO A 154 -18.28 -5.72 -58.89
N ALA A 155 -17.38 -5.20 -59.75
CA ALA A 155 -17.16 -5.76 -61.09
C ALA A 155 -15.77 -5.43 -61.67
N ALA A 156 -15.07 -6.49 -62.09
CA ALA A 156 -13.90 -6.54 -62.96
C ALA A 156 -14.08 -5.69 -64.24
N GLY A 157 -13.08 -5.25 -65.01
CA GLY A 157 -11.67 -5.59 -65.16
C GLY A 157 -11.27 -5.28 -66.63
N HIS A 158 -9.99 -5.01 -66.85
CA HIS A 158 -9.24 -4.98 -68.13
C HIS A 158 -9.36 -3.79 -69.11
N SER A 159 -8.30 -2.96 -69.05
CA SER A 159 -7.45 -2.30 -70.06
C SER A 159 -7.62 -2.53 -71.58
N PRO A 160 -7.05 -1.61 -72.41
CA PRO A 160 -7.43 -1.33 -73.81
C PRO A 160 -7.02 -2.37 -74.86
#